data_AF-A0A9D6YK24-F1
#
_entry.id   AF-A0A9D6YK24-F1
#
_cell.length_a   1.000
_cell.length_b   1.000
_cell.length_c   1.000
_cell.angle_alpha   90.00
_cell.angle_beta   90.00
_cell.angle_gamma   90.00
#
_symmetry.space_group_name_H-M   'P 1'
#
loop_
_entity.id
_entity.type
_entity.pdbx_description
1 polymer ?
#
loop_
_entity_poly.entity_id
_entity_poly.type
_entity_poly.pdbx_seq_one_letter_code
_entity_poly.pdbx_strand_id
1 'polypeptide(L)'
;MTIFWGRASAPGWNCHCGLQPGYYDLVLEVEDAGRVERGETRLVVAPSRTYSPPCLAQGDKLWGLNLPLYSLKSDRNWGMGDFADLREVIDWGGELGAAFVGVNPLHARIPGEEADPSPYSPSSRIFRDILYLNLEEAPEFQECRAAQTLWADPETQALLGRLRSAALVDYAAVYRLKRQVLGLLYQTFVERHGPPENPLTPRGREFAIFVAAGNLPLLRFGQYNALAHYLGQSDWRVWPREFQHPENPAVDAFSRQHREVIHGHLYFQWLAAGQLDAVQAQARKRGLPFSLYQDLALGAHPGGAETWAHPHLFAKGADMGAPPDAFNPGGQNWGLPPLVPERLRQEGYRLFIDTLRANLPPDGILRLDHFMGLFRLFLIPQGRGAP
;
A
#
# COMPACT_ATOMS: atom_id res chain seq x y z
N MET A 1 3.75 23.94 7.77
CA MET A 1 3.69 25.42 7.92
C MET A 1 2.84 25.67 9.14
N THR A 2 3.45 26.06 10.26
CA THR A 2 2.73 26.32 11.51
C THR A 2 2.18 27.73 11.44
N ILE A 3 0.86 27.89 11.54
CA ILE A 3 0.25 29.22 11.64
C ILE A 3 -0.08 29.44 13.11
N PHE A 4 0.62 30.39 13.73
CA PHE A 4 0.33 30.82 15.10
C PHE A 4 -0.83 31.81 15.07
N TRP A 5 -1.91 31.49 15.77
CA TRP A 5 -3.02 32.40 16.00
C TRP A 5 -3.15 32.63 17.52
N GLY A 6 -2.70 33.79 18.00
CA GLY A 6 -3.00 34.35 19.34
C GLY A 6 -3.43 35.81 19.13
N ARG A 7 -4.37 36.44 19.86
CA ARG A 7 -4.78 36.43 21.28
C ARG A 7 -6.31 36.55 21.35
N ALA A 8 -6.97 35.86 22.28
CA ALA A 8 -8.43 35.93 22.45
C ALA A 8 -8.85 37.06 23.40
N SER A 9 -9.57 38.07 22.88
CA SER A 9 -10.35 39.00 23.71
C SER A 9 -11.67 39.46 23.07
N ALA A 10 -12.22 38.74 22.08
CA ALA A 10 -13.53 39.06 21.50
C ALA A 10 -14.27 37.84 20.91
N PRO A 11 -15.62 37.84 20.91
CA PRO A 11 -16.43 36.73 20.40
C PRO A 11 -16.57 36.85 18.87
N GLY A 12 -15.83 36.04 18.13
CA GLY A 12 -15.99 35.90 16.68
C GLY A 12 -14.67 35.64 15.97
N TRP A 13 -14.33 34.37 15.80
CA TRP A 13 -13.15 33.96 15.02
C TRP A 13 -13.61 33.53 13.64
N ASN A 14 -13.47 34.41 12.65
CA ASN A 14 -13.55 34.02 11.25
C ASN A 14 -12.14 33.69 10.77
N CYS A 15 -11.93 32.47 10.25
CA CYS A 15 -10.76 32.17 9.42
C CYS A 15 -10.84 33.03 8.15
N HIS A 16 -10.38 34.28 8.19
CA HIS A 16 -10.29 35.13 7.02
C HIS A 16 -8.93 34.98 6.32
N CYS A 17 -9.03 34.87 4.99
CA CYS A 17 -8.09 35.18 3.91
C CYS A 17 -7.16 34.07 3.33
N GLY A 18 -7.33 33.80 2.03
CA GLY A 18 -6.26 33.49 1.07
C GLY A 18 -5.46 32.20 1.19
N LEU A 19 -5.73 31.33 2.17
CA LEU A 19 -4.98 30.07 2.31
C LEU A 19 -5.10 29.25 1.03
N GLN A 20 -3.95 28.85 0.50
CA GLN A 20 -3.89 27.92 -0.63
C GLN A 20 -4.32 26.53 -0.17
N PRO A 21 -4.83 25.69 -1.08
CA PRO A 21 -5.08 24.29 -0.75
C PRO A 21 -3.84 23.63 -0.15
N GLY A 22 -4.01 22.96 1.00
CA GLY A 22 -2.89 22.45 1.76
C GLY A 22 -3.26 21.95 3.15
N TYR A 23 -2.23 21.48 3.84
CA TYR A 23 -2.30 20.97 5.22
C TYR A 23 -1.55 21.92 6.14
N TYR A 24 -2.24 22.41 7.16
CA TYR A 24 -1.72 23.36 8.13
C TYR A 24 -1.91 22.81 9.54
N ASP A 25 -0.99 23.17 10.44
CA ASP A 25 -1.14 22.91 11.86
C ASP A 25 -1.63 24.21 12.52
N LEU A 26 -2.84 24.16 13.07
CA LEU A 26 -3.48 25.25 13.80
C LEU A 26 -3.17 25.08 15.28
N VAL A 27 -2.41 26.02 15.83
CA VAL A 27 -2.09 26.07 17.25
C VAL A 27 -2.86 27.22 17.87
N LEU A 28 -3.57 26.94 18.96
CA LEU A 28 -4.34 27.90 19.73
C LEU A 28 -3.80 27.91 21.16
N GLU A 29 -3.42 29.08 21.64
CA GLU A 29 -2.95 29.30 23.02
C GLU A 29 -3.93 30.24 23.72
N VAL A 30 -4.43 29.80 24.87
CA VAL A 30 -5.35 30.56 25.73
C VAL A 30 -4.64 30.83 27.04
N GLU A 31 -4.57 32.10 27.42
CA GLU A 31 -4.06 32.53 28.72
C GLU A 31 -5.22 32.98 29.59
N ASP A 32 -5.42 32.33 30.73
CA ASP A 32 -6.42 32.73 31.75
C ASP A 32 -5.80 32.65 33.15
N ALA A 33 -5.94 33.72 33.93
CA ALA A 33 -5.40 33.86 35.29
C ALA A 33 -3.92 33.42 35.46
N GLY A 34 -3.07 33.64 34.45
CA GLY A 34 -1.65 33.25 34.46
C GLY A 34 -1.37 31.78 34.12
N ARG A 35 -2.41 31.00 33.75
CA ARG A 35 -2.28 29.66 33.19
C ARG A 35 -2.39 29.74 31.66
N VAL A 36 -1.44 29.14 30.96
CA VAL A 36 -1.49 28.99 29.51
C VAL A 36 -1.94 27.57 29.17
N GLU A 37 -3.04 27.45 28.42
CA GLU A 37 -3.46 26.21 27.80
C GLU A 37 -3.21 26.26 26.29
N ARG A 38 -2.68 25.17 25.74
CA ARG A 38 -2.38 25.05 24.33
C ARG A 38 -3.16 23.90 23.71
N GLY A 39 -3.88 24.20 22.63
CA GLY A 39 -4.52 23.22 21.77
C GLY A 39 -3.88 23.22 20.38
N GLU A 40 -3.83 22.05 19.74
CA GLU A 40 -3.38 21.90 18.37
C GLU A 40 -4.36 21.04 17.59
N THR A 41 -4.60 21.39 16.33
CA THR A 41 -5.38 20.58 15.40
C THR A 41 -4.92 20.78 13.96
N ARG A 42 -5.22 19.82 13.10
CA ARG A 42 -4.97 19.96 11.66
C ARG A 42 -6.07 20.77 10.99
N LEU A 43 -5.67 21.82 10.29
CA LEU A 43 -6.51 22.55 9.35
C LEU A 43 -6.23 22.07 7.92
N VAL A 44 -7.25 21.56 7.25
CA VAL A 44 -7.18 21.13 5.83
C VAL A 44 -7.93 22.13 4.98
N VAL A 45 -7.24 22.76 4.03
CA VAL A 45 -7.83 23.62 3.01
C VAL A 45 -7.85 22.83 1.70
N ALA A 46 -9.04 22.57 1.15
CA ALA A 46 -9.21 21.73 -0.03
C ALA A 46 -9.86 22.53 -1.18
N PRO A 47 -9.55 22.20 -2.45
CA PRO A 47 -10.29 22.75 -3.58
C PRO A 47 -11.74 22.25 -3.58
N SER A 48 -12.64 23.00 -4.21
CA SER A 48 -14.07 22.62 -4.30
C SER A 48 -14.35 21.52 -5.33
N ARG A 49 -13.37 21.17 -6.16
CA ARG A 49 -13.46 20.14 -7.21
C ARG A 49 -12.16 19.34 -7.27
N THR A 50 -12.28 18.08 -7.69
CA THR A 50 -11.13 17.25 -8.05
C THR A 50 -10.46 17.76 -9.32
N TYR A 51 -9.24 17.32 -9.56
CA TYR A 51 -8.54 17.58 -10.81
C TYR A 51 -9.35 17.04 -12.01
N SER A 52 -9.42 17.82 -13.10
CA SER A 52 -9.97 17.39 -14.38
C SER A 52 -8.91 17.64 -15.45
N PRO A 53 -8.45 16.60 -16.16
CA PRO A 53 -7.45 16.75 -17.21
C PRO A 53 -8.01 17.56 -18.39
N PRO A 54 -7.18 18.38 -19.08
CA PRO A 54 -7.64 19.26 -20.16
C PRO A 54 -8.38 18.54 -21.30
N CYS A 55 -7.93 17.35 -21.69
CA CYS A 55 -8.56 16.55 -22.73
C CYS A 55 -10.04 16.23 -22.41
N LEU A 56 -10.32 15.82 -21.16
CA LEU A 56 -11.70 15.56 -20.74
C LEU A 56 -12.52 16.84 -20.61
N ALA A 57 -11.91 17.95 -20.20
CA ALA A 57 -12.58 19.25 -20.15
C ALA A 57 -12.95 19.79 -21.55
N GLN A 58 -12.20 19.40 -22.58
CA GLN A 58 -12.46 19.74 -23.99
C GLN A 58 -13.48 18.80 -24.65
N GLY A 59 -13.90 17.73 -23.95
CA GLY A 59 -14.91 16.79 -24.41
C GLY A 59 -14.35 15.56 -25.13
N ASP A 60 -13.04 15.34 -25.11
CA ASP A 60 -12.39 14.18 -25.71
C ASP A 60 -12.98 12.87 -25.20
N LYS A 61 -13.10 11.89 -26.09
CA LYS A 61 -13.53 10.53 -25.75
C LYS A 61 -12.29 9.65 -25.74
N LEU A 62 -11.93 9.19 -24.55
CA LEU A 62 -10.77 8.35 -24.30
C LEU A 62 -11.23 6.92 -24.00
N TRP A 63 -10.38 5.96 -24.35
CA TRP A 63 -10.55 4.55 -23.99
C TRP A 63 -9.27 4.04 -23.36
N GLY A 64 -9.33 2.94 -22.62
CA GLY A 64 -8.16 2.31 -22.03
C GLY A 64 -8.41 0.83 -21.79
N LEU A 65 -7.35 0.12 -21.42
CA LEU A 65 -7.43 -1.28 -21.03
C LEU A 65 -7.68 -1.36 -19.53
N ASN A 66 -8.47 -2.32 -19.06
CA ASN A 66 -8.61 -2.62 -17.64
C ASN A 66 -8.47 -4.13 -17.43
N LEU A 67 -7.49 -4.55 -16.65
CA LEU A 67 -7.13 -5.96 -16.52
C LEU A 67 -6.74 -6.34 -15.09
N PRO A 68 -6.99 -7.59 -14.67
CA PRO A 68 -6.38 -8.12 -13.46
C PRO A 68 -4.91 -8.45 -13.76
N LEU A 69 -3.97 -7.70 -13.19
CA LEU A 69 -2.53 -7.82 -13.47
C LEU A 69 -2.04 -9.24 -13.23
N TYR A 70 -2.49 -9.86 -12.13
CA TYR A 70 -2.12 -11.23 -11.78
C TYR A 70 -2.49 -12.28 -12.86
N SER A 71 -3.45 -11.98 -13.73
CA SER A 71 -3.92 -12.90 -14.77
C SER A 71 -3.05 -12.88 -16.04
N LEU A 72 -2.14 -11.91 -16.18
CA LEU A 72 -1.29 -11.84 -17.36
C LEU A 72 -0.36 -13.05 -17.44
N LYS A 73 -0.26 -13.62 -18.64
CA LYS A 73 0.68 -14.67 -18.98
C LYS A 73 1.77 -14.10 -19.88
N SER A 74 3.00 -14.49 -19.61
CA SER A 74 4.14 -14.25 -20.48
C SER A 74 5.14 -15.40 -20.35
N ASP A 75 6.02 -15.55 -21.34
CA ASP A 75 7.06 -16.58 -21.33
C ASP A 75 8.14 -16.33 -20.25
N ARG A 76 8.11 -15.14 -19.60
CA ARG A 76 9.11 -14.68 -18.64
C ARG A 76 8.62 -14.59 -17.19
N ASN A 77 7.34 -14.40 -16.94
CA ASN A 77 6.87 -14.14 -15.56
C ASN A 77 6.93 -15.39 -14.68
N TRP A 78 6.82 -15.25 -13.37
CA TRP A 78 7.04 -16.36 -12.44
C TRP A 78 5.77 -17.15 -12.14
N GLY A 79 4.85 -17.25 -13.11
CA GLY A 79 3.55 -17.92 -12.96
C GLY A 79 2.37 -16.99 -12.65
N MET A 80 2.62 -15.68 -12.66
CA MET A 80 1.64 -14.63 -12.42
C MET A 80 2.14 -13.35 -13.05
N GLY A 81 1.23 -12.52 -13.57
CA GLY A 81 1.58 -11.24 -14.15
C GLY A 81 2.26 -10.29 -13.18
N ASP A 82 3.30 -9.59 -13.64
CA ASP A 82 4.15 -8.70 -12.84
C ASP A 82 4.32 -7.29 -13.46
N PHE A 83 5.12 -6.42 -12.84
CA PHE A 83 5.33 -5.06 -13.33
C PHE A 83 6.03 -4.98 -14.70
N ALA A 84 6.79 -6.00 -15.11
CA ALA A 84 7.34 -6.06 -16.46
C ALA A 84 6.25 -6.41 -17.49
N ASP A 85 5.36 -7.35 -17.15
CA ASP A 85 4.16 -7.62 -17.96
C ASP A 85 3.27 -6.40 -18.13
N LEU A 86 3.09 -5.61 -17.07
CA LEU A 86 2.33 -4.37 -17.16
C LEU A 86 2.96 -3.35 -18.13
N ARG A 87 4.29 -3.24 -18.17
CA ARG A 87 4.97 -2.36 -19.14
C ARG A 87 4.78 -2.82 -20.59
N GLU A 88 4.78 -4.11 -20.86
CA GLU A 88 4.48 -4.61 -22.21
C GLU A 88 3.03 -4.30 -22.62
N VAL A 89 2.06 -4.42 -21.70
CA VAL A 89 0.67 -4.04 -22.00
C VAL A 89 0.56 -2.53 -22.24
N ILE A 90 1.32 -1.71 -21.52
CA ILE A 90 1.38 -0.27 -21.77
C ILE A 90 1.95 0.02 -23.16
N ASP A 91 3.00 -0.69 -23.58
CA ASP A 91 3.60 -0.53 -24.90
C ASP A 91 2.60 -0.90 -26.00
N TRP A 92 1.99 -2.07 -25.88
CA TRP A 92 0.97 -2.53 -26.81
C TRP A 92 -0.26 -1.62 -26.85
N GLY A 93 -0.78 -1.22 -25.68
CA GLY A 93 -1.91 -0.31 -25.57
C GLY A 93 -1.61 1.07 -26.16
N GLY A 94 -0.41 1.60 -25.92
CA GLY A 94 0.05 2.87 -26.48
C GLY A 94 0.09 2.86 -28.01
N GLU A 95 0.56 1.76 -28.63
CA GLU A 95 0.55 1.60 -30.09
C GLU A 95 -0.87 1.62 -30.68
N LEU A 96 -1.87 1.20 -29.91
CA LEU A 96 -3.28 1.23 -30.29
C LEU A 96 -3.97 2.55 -29.97
N GLY A 97 -3.30 3.48 -29.26
CA GLY A 97 -3.87 4.75 -28.81
C GLY A 97 -4.72 4.65 -27.55
N ALA A 98 -4.47 3.65 -26.70
CA ALA A 98 -5.07 3.58 -25.37
C ALA A 98 -4.64 4.80 -24.54
N ALA A 99 -5.57 5.35 -23.75
CA ALA A 99 -5.28 6.50 -22.91
C ALA A 99 -4.70 6.13 -21.54
N PHE A 100 -4.96 4.90 -21.10
CA PHE A 100 -4.53 4.36 -19.81
C PHE A 100 -4.53 2.82 -19.84
N VAL A 101 -3.82 2.22 -18.89
CA VAL A 101 -3.97 0.82 -18.50
C VAL A 101 -4.40 0.78 -17.04
N GLY A 102 -5.48 0.05 -16.76
CA GLY A 102 -6.10 -0.13 -15.46
C GLY A 102 -5.79 -1.49 -14.87
N VAL A 103 -5.59 -1.51 -13.56
CA VAL A 103 -5.23 -2.71 -12.80
C VAL A 103 -6.12 -2.90 -11.58
N ASN A 104 -6.26 -4.15 -11.15
CA ASN A 104 -6.79 -4.46 -9.82
C ASN A 104 -5.96 -3.80 -8.70
N PRO A 105 -6.44 -3.77 -7.45
CA PRO A 105 -5.65 -3.23 -6.35
C PRO A 105 -4.32 -3.95 -6.21
N LEU A 106 -3.24 -3.18 -6.07
CA LEU A 106 -1.85 -3.68 -5.97
C LEU A 106 -1.35 -3.74 -4.51
N HIS A 107 -2.29 -3.65 -3.58
CA HIS A 107 -2.07 -3.56 -2.14
C HIS A 107 -1.31 -4.74 -1.57
N ALA A 108 -0.49 -4.51 -0.54
CA ALA A 108 0.19 -5.57 0.16
C ALA A 108 -0.81 -6.59 0.73
N ARG A 109 -0.68 -7.86 0.34
CA ARG A 109 -1.51 -8.97 0.84
C ARG A 109 -1.07 -9.45 2.23
N ILE A 110 -1.88 -10.30 2.85
CA ILE A 110 -1.47 -11.04 4.05
C ILE A 110 -0.27 -11.92 3.70
N PRO A 111 0.84 -11.86 4.45
CA PRO A 111 2.00 -12.69 4.17
C PRO A 111 1.67 -14.17 4.42
N GLY A 112 2.20 -15.06 3.59
CA GLY A 112 2.05 -16.50 3.75
C GLY A 112 1.52 -17.18 2.50
N GLU A 113 1.74 -18.49 2.42
CA GLU A 113 1.35 -19.32 1.27
C GLU A 113 -0.17 -19.57 1.23
N GLU A 114 -0.81 -19.65 2.40
CA GLU A 114 -2.25 -19.90 2.54
C GLU A 114 -3.09 -18.61 2.60
N ALA A 115 -2.47 -17.46 2.36
CA ALA A 115 -3.17 -16.19 2.39
C ALA A 115 -4.27 -16.14 1.31
N ASP A 116 -5.40 -15.54 1.64
CA ASP A 116 -6.42 -15.19 0.65
C ASP A 116 -5.78 -14.33 -0.46
N PRO A 117 -5.92 -14.71 -1.76
CA PRO A 117 -5.39 -13.92 -2.87
C PRO A 117 -6.22 -12.68 -3.21
N SER A 118 -7.37 -12.47 -2.57
CA SER A 118 -8.26 -11.34 -2.87
C SER A 118 -7.55 -9.99 -2.68
N PRO A 119 -7.44 -9.16 -3.75
CA PRO A 119 -6.85 -7.83 -3.65
C PRO A 119 -7.73 -6.84 -2.85
N TYR A 120 -8.96 -7.24 -2.51
CA TYR A 120 -9.94 -6.44 -1.77
C TYR A 120 -9.93 -6.72 -0.26
N SER A 121 -9.11 -7.66 0.22
CA SER A 121 -8.82 -7.87 1.64
C SER A 121 -7.32 -7.76 1.94
N PRO A 122 -6.69 -6.60 1.64
CA PRO A 122 -5.24 -6.46 1.77
C PRO A 122 -4.78 -6.37 3.22
N SER A 123 -3.53 -6.76 3.48
CA SER A 123 -2.85 -6.47 4.75
C SER A 123 -2.65 -4.96 4.95
N SER A 124 -2.30 -4.23 3.89
CA SER A 124 -2.24 -2.78 3.90
C SER A 124 -2.51 -2.19 2.52
N ARG A 125 -3.27 -1.09 2.48
CA ARG A 125 -3.56 -0.30 1.28
C ARG A 125 -2.46 0.71 0.94
N ILE A 126 -1.52 0.96 1.86
CA ILE A 126 -0.40 1.88 1.62
C ILE A 126 0.73 1.19 0.85
N PHE A 127 1.03 -0.06 1.21
CA PHE A 127 2.16 -0.82 0.68
C PHE A 127 1.75 -1.72 -0.50
N ARG A 128 2.73 -2.35 -1.16
CA ARG A 128 2.52 -3.16 -2.37
C ARG A 128 2.72 -4.65 -2.16
N ASP A 129 1.96 -5.44 -2.90
CA ASP A 129 2.17 -6.88 -2.97
C ASP A 129 3.48 -7.18 -3.69
N ILE A 130 4.37 -7.88 -2.98
CA ILE A 130 5.66 -8.31 -3.51
C ILE A 130 5.53 -9.31 -4.67
N LEU A 131 4.36 -9.93 -4.85
CA LEU A 131 4.15 -10.88 -5.94
C LEU A 131 4.15 -10.22 -7.31
N TYR A 132 3.93 -8.91 -7.40
CA TYR A 132 4.04 -8.17 -8.65
C TYR A 132 5.47 -7.76 -9.01
N LEU A 133 6.46 -8.04 -8.15
CA LEU A 133 7.87 -7.78 -8.47
C LEU A 133 8.35 -8.69 -9.60
N ASN A 134 8.94 -8.10 -10.63
CA ASN A 134 9.82 -8.82 -11.54
C ASN A 134 11.20 -8.94 -10.86
N LEU A 135 11.68 -10.15 -10.61
CA LEU A 135 12.87 -10.34 -9.76
C LEU A 135 14.17 -10.07 -10.53
N GLU A 136 14.17 -10.34 -11.82
CA GLU A 136 15.31 -10.18 -12.72
C GLU A 136 15.70 -8.72 -12.93
N GLU A 137 14.77 -7.80 -12.72
CA GLU A 137 15.01 -6.36 -12.80
C GLU A 137 15.68 -5.74 -11.59
N ALA A 138 15.73 -6.46 -10.46
CA ALA A 138 16.60 -6.05 -9.37
C ALA A 138 18.06 -6.31 -9.78
N PRO A 139 18.95 -5.29 -9.81
CA PRO A 139 20.37 -5.47 -10.12
C PRO A 139 21.03 -6.61 -9.33
N GLU A 140 20.64 -6.79 -8.06
CA GLU A 140 21.16 -7.85 -7.21
C GLU A 140 20.87 -9.26 -7.73
N PHE A 141 19.87 -9.44 -8.59
CA PHE A 141 19.57 -10.74 -9.20
C PHE A 141 20.76 -11.25 -10.02
N GLN A 142 21.38 -10.39 -10.81
CA GLN A 142 22.56 -10.75 -11.62
C GLN A 142 23.82 -10.91 -10.76
N GLU A 143 23.90 -10.19 -9.63
CA GLU A 143 25.03 -10.23 -8.71
C GLU A 143 25.01 -11.45 -7.77
N CYS A 144 23.82 -12.02 -7.56
CA CYS A 144 23.59 -13.11 -6.61
C CYS A 144 23.82 -14.48 -7.27
N ARG A 145 24.99 -15.10 -7.05
CA ARG A 145 25.29 -16.45 -7.56
C ARG A 145 24.25 -17.48 -7.09
N ALA A 146 23.77 -17.41 -5.85
CA ALA A 146 22.78 -18.35 -5.33
C ALA A 146 21.44 -18.23 -6.08
N ALA A 147 20.97 -17.00 -6.37
CA ALA A 147 19.78 -16.78 -7.17
C ALA A 147 19.97 -17.27 -8.61
N GLN A 148 21.14 -17.02 -9.21
CA GLN A 148 21.47 -17.51 -10.56
C GLN A 148 21.50 -19.05 -10.63
N THR A 149 22.09 -19.71 -9.64
CA THR A 149 22.09 -21.18 -9.56
C THR A 149 20.68 -21.72 -9.41
N LEU A 150 19.87 -21.14 -8.51
CA LEU A 150 18.47 -21.55 -8.33
C LEU A 150 17.67 -21.33 -9.60
N TRP A 151 17.87 -20.21 -10.29
CA TRP A 151 17.21 -19.90 -11.55
C TRP A 151 17.60 -20.87 -12.67
N ALA A 152 18.88 -21.21 -12.80
CA ALA A 152 19.37 -22.14 -13.81
C ALA A 152 19.04 -23.62 -13.51
N ASP A 153 18.57 -23.93 -12.31
CA ASP A 153 18.25 -25.29 -11.89
C ASP A 153 17.09 -25.87 -12.74
N PRO A 154 17.25 -27.09 -13.30
CA PRO A 154 16.21 -27.72 -14.13
C PRO A 154 14.88 -27.94 -13.41
N GLU A 155 14.88 -28.23 -12.10
CA GLU A 155 13.64 -28.39 -11.34
C GLU A 155 12.92 -27.06 -11.15
N THR A 156 13.66 -25.98 -10.88
CA THR A 156 13.11 -24.62 -10.84
C THR A 156 12.51 -24.23 -12.19
N GLN A 157 13.21 -24.51 -13.31
CA GLN A 157 12.68 -24.21 -14.65
C GLN A 157 11.43 -25.04 -14.98
N ALA A 158 11.40 -26.32 -14.61
CA ALA A 158 10.22 -27.17 -14.76
C ALA A 158 9.04 -26.67 -13.90
N LEU A 159 9.31 -26.21 -12.67
CA LEU A 159 8.32 -25.57 -11.81
C LEU A 159 7.76 -24.30 -12.45
N LEU A 160 8.61 -23.38 -12.89
CA LEU A 160 8.20 -22.14 -13.57
C LEU A 160 7.36 -22.44 -14.82
N GLY A 161 7.75 -23.44 -15.62
CA GLY A 161 6.98 -23.91 -16.77
C GLY A 161 5.57 -24.36 -16.37
N ARG A 162 5.43 -25.17 -15.30
CA ARG A 162 4.12 -25.56 -14.76
C ARG A 162 3.32 -24.33 -14.32
N LEU A 163 3.91 -23.44 -13.51
CA LEU A 163 3.23 -22.27 -12.97
C LEU A 163 2.70 -21.34 -14.07
N ARG A 164 3.51 -21.07 -15.12
CA ARG A 164 3.08 -20.30 -16.31
C ARG A 164 1.94 -20.98 -17.07
N SER A 165 2.01 -22.31 -17.20
CA SER A 165 1.02 -23.08 -17.96
C SER A 165 -0.32 -23.28 -17.21
N ALA A 166 -0.32 -23.19 -15.87
CA ALA A 166 -1.50 -23.45 -15.04
C ALA A 166 -2.69 -22.55 -15.42
N ALA A 167 -3.91 -23.10 -15.37
CA ALA A 167 -5.12 -22.36 -15.69
C ALA A 167 -5.47 -21.28 -14.65
N LEU A 168 -5.10 -21.53 -13.39
CA LEU A 168 -5.25 -20.62 -12.26
C LEU A 168 -3.88 -20.32 -11.66
N VAL A 169 -3.74 -19.13 -11.07
CA VAL A 169 -2.50 -18.73 -10.38
C VAL A 169 -2.33 -19.58 -9.12
N ASP A 170 -1.21 -20.32 -9.04
CA ASP A 170 -0.80 -21.03 -7.84
C ASP A 170 -0.05 -20.05 -6.91
N TYR A 171 -0.82 -19.25 -6.17
CA TYR A 171 -0.29 -18.21 -5.30
C TYR A 171 0.70 -18.72 -4.24
N ALA A 172 0.47 -19.93 -3.71
CA ALA A 172 1.34 -20.53 -2.70
C ALA A 172 2.72 -20.81 -3.28
N ALA A 173 2.80 -21.46 -4.44
CA ALA A 173 4.06 -21.76 -5.11
C ALA A 173 4.78 -20.48 -5.59
N VAL A 174 4.05 -19.53 -6.18
CA VAL A 174 4.61 -18.23 -6.60
C VAL A 174 5.18 -17.46 -5.40
N TYR A 175 4.43 -17.40 -4.29
CA TYR A 175 4.88 -16.74 -3.07
C TYR A 175 6.14 -17.38 -2.51
N ARG A 176 6.15 -18.71 -2.35
CA ARG A 176 7.31 -19.44 -1.83
C ARG A 176 8.56 -19.16 -2.66
N LEU A 177 8.46 -19.30 -3.98
CA LEU A 177 9.57 -19.14 -4.90
C LEU A 177 10.08 -17.68 -4.91
N LYS A 178 9.18 -16.70 -5.05
CA LYS A 178 9.58 -15.29 -5.04
C LYS A 178 10.17 -14.85 -3.70
N ARG A 179 9.61 -15.30 -2.57
CA ARG A 179 10.14 -14.98 -1.23
C ARG A 179 11.54 -15.54 -1.01
N GLN A 180 11.80 -16.77 -1.47
CA GLN A 180 13.13 -17.38 -1.37
C GLN A 180 14.16 -16.51 -2.11
N VAL A 181 13.87 -16.14 -3.35
CA VAL A 181 14.80 -15.35 -4.17
C VAL A 181 14.96 -13.94 -3.60
N LEU A 182 13.88 -13.27 -3.21
CA LEU A 182 13.94 -11.95 -2.58
C LEU A 182 14.83 -11.92 -1.32
N GLY A 183 14.81 -12.98 -0.52
CA GLY A 183 15.73 -13.13 0.62
C GLY A 183 17.20 -13.15 0.18
N LEU A 184 17.53 -13.92 -0.86
CA LEU A 184 18.89 -13.97 -1.44
C LEU A 184 19.32 -12.62 -2.02
N LEU A 185 18.40 -11.92 -2.70
CA LEU A 185 18.66 -10.59 -3.27
C LEU A 185 18.97 -9.58 -2.18
N TYR A 186 18.21 -9.58 -1.09
CA TYR A 186 18.46 -8.66 0.02
C TYR A 186 19.80 -8.94 0.73
N GLN A 187 20.16 -10.21 0.94
CA GLN A 187 21.48 -10.56 1.48
C GLN A 187 22.60 -10.02 0.57
N THR A 188 22.46 -10.24 -0.73
CA THR A 188 23.42 -9.71 -1.73
C THR A 188 23.47 -8.18 -1.72
N PHE A 189 22.31 -7.52 -1.61
CA PHE A 189 22.21 -6.06 -1.48
C PHE A 189 23.05 -5.56 -0.29
N VAL A 190 22.87 -6.16 0.90
CA VAL A 190 23.58 -5.73 2.11
C VAL A 190 25.09 -5.93 1.96
N GLU A 191 25.53 -7.06 1.41
CA GLU A 191 26.94 -7.35 1.16
C GLU A 191 27.59 -6.34 0.20
N ARG A 192 26.87 -5.94 -0.87
CA ARG A 192 27.40 -5.09 -1.94
C ARG A 192 27.22 -3.60 -1.69
N HIS A 193 26.15 -3.22 -1.01
CA HIS A 193 25.67 -1.83 -0.94
C HIS A 193 25.51 -1.32 0.49
N GLY A 194 25.61 -2.19 1.49
CA GLY A 194 25.48 -1.87 2.90
C GLY A 194 24.02 -1.74 3.36
N PRO A 195 23.77 -1.89 4.67
CA PRO A 195 22.46 -1.64 5.27
C PRO A 195 22.10 -0.14 5.24
N PRO A 196 20.83 0.24 5.45
CA PRO A 196 20.39 1.63 5.33
C PRO A 196 21.08 2.56 6.35
N GLU A 197 21.56 2.05 7.49
CA GLU A 197 22.31 2.86 8.46
C GLU A 197 23.78 3.09 8.07
N ASN A 198 24.33 2.26 7.17
CA ASN A 198 25.71 2.37 6.71
C ASN A 198 25.82 2.04 5.21
N PRO A 199 25.27 2.91 4.33
CA PRO A 199 25.28 2.68 2.90
C PRO A 199 26.68 2.85 2.31
N LEU A 200 27.15 1.86 1.56
CA LEU A 200 28.49 1.80 0.98
C LEU A 200 28.54 2.36 -0.45
N THR A 201 27.42 2.37 -1.16
CA THR A 201 27.32 2.74 -2.59
C THR A 201 26.20 3.76 -2.83
N PRO A 202 26.12 4.39 -4.03
CA PRO A 202 24.97 5.22 -4.41
C PRO A 202 23.63 4.49 -4.27
N ARG A 203 23.57 3.22 -4.70
CA ARG A 203 22.39 2.37 -4.59
C ARG A 203 21.99 2.09 -3.13
N GLY A 204 22.97 1.86 -2.26
CA GLY A 204 22.75 1.78 -0.81
C GLY A 204 22.16 3.08 -0.24
N ARG A 205 22.64 4.24 -0.71
CA ARG A 205 22.11 5.56 -0.28
C ARG A 205 20.68 5.79 -0.77
N GLU A 206 20.33 5.37 -1.98
CA GLU A 206 18.95 5.45 -2.48
C GLU A 206 17.99 4.66 -1.59
N PHE A 207 18.37 3.45 -1.18
CA PHE A 207 17.58 2.66 -0.24
C PHE A 207 17.49 3.34 1.14
N ALA A 208 18.60 3.88 1.66
CA ALA A 208 18.59 4.61 2.94
C ALA A 208 17.65 5.84 2.89
N ILE A 209 17.63 6.58 1.76
CA ILE A 209 16.71 7.69 1.53
C ILE A 209 15.25 7.20 1.53
N PHE A 210 14.96 6.09 0.86
CA PHE A 210 13.63 5.49 0.85
C PHE A 210 13.18 5.11 2.27
N VAL A 211 14.05 4.47 3.05
CA VAL A 211 13.76 4.09 4.45
C VAL A 211 13.49 5.33 5.30
N ALA A 212 14.32 6.37 5.19
CA ALA A 212 14.14 7.62 5.92
C ALA A 212 12.85 8.35 5.54
N ALA A 213 12.49 8.38 4.24
CA ALA A 213 11.27 8.98 3.75
C ALA A 213 10.01 8.22 4.19
N GLY A 214 10.08 6.88 4.27
CA GLY A 214 8.98 6.03 4.70
C GLY A 214 8.66 6.13 6.20
N ASN A 215 9.65 6.51 7.02
CA ASN A 215 9.51 6.77 8.46
C ASN A 215 8.71 5.67 9.21
N LEU A 216 7.93 6.04 10.22
CA LEU A 216 7.18 5.13 11.08
C LEU A 216 6.20 4.20 10.33
N PRO A 217 5.41 4.66 9.32
CA PRO A 217 4.54 3.76 8.57
C PRO A 217 5.30 2.60 7.90
N LEU A 218 6.42 2.90 7.24
CA LEU A 218 7.25 1.87 6.58
C LEU A 218 7.88 0.93 7.62
N LEU A 219 8.40 1.49 8.73
CA LEU A 219 8.94 0.68 9.82
C LEU A 219 7.89 -0.27 10.40
N ARG A 220 6.67 0.21 10.71
CA ARG A 220 5.57 -0.62 11.24
C ARG A 220 5.19 -1.73 10.26
N PHE A 221 5.17 -1.45 8.96
CA PHE A 221 4.93 -2.48 7.96
C PHE A 221 6.03 -3.55 7.96
N GLY A 222 7.30 -3.16 8.04
CA GLY A 222 8.42 -4.09 8.17
C GLY A 222 8.35 -4.93 9.46
N GLN A 223 8.05 -4.30 10.59
CA GLN A 223 7.87 -4.95 11.89
C GLN A 223 6.76 -6.00 11.86
N TYR A 224 5.58 -5.64 11.33
CA TYR A 224 4.47 -6.56 11.19
C TYR A 224 4.87 -7.79 10.36
N ASN A 225 5.49 -7.60 9.20
CA ASN A 225 5.84 -8.72 8.33
C ASN A 225 6.92 -9.61 8.95
N ALA A 226 7.90 -9.02 9.64
CA ALA A 226 8.92 -9.76 10.35
C ALA A 226 8.33 -10.56 11.52
N LEU A 227 7.40 -9.99 12.30
CA LEU A 227 6.68 -10.68 13.37
C LEU A 227 5.80 -11.80 12.82
N ALA A 228 5.05 -11.54 11.75
CA ALA A 228 4.21 -12.55 11.11
C ALA A 228 5.03 -13.76 10.66
N HIS A 229 6.19 -13.51 10.06
CA HIS A 229 7.12 -14.55 9.65
C HIS A 229 7.72 -15.30 10.85
N TYR A 230 8.19 -14.58 11.87
CA TYR A 230 8.79 -15.17 13.08
C TYR A 230 7.81 -16.06 13.84
N LEU A 231 6.55 -15.63 13.94
CA LEU A 231 5.50 -16.36 14.66
C LEU A 231 4.83 -17.45 13.81
N GLY A 232 5.11 -17.50 12.51
CA GLY A 232 4.41 -18.41 11.58
C GLY A 232 2.90 -18.15 11.53
N GLN A 233 2.48 -16.92 11.83
CA GLN A 233 1.09 -16.53 12.01
C GLN A 233 0.90 -15.11 11.52
N SER A 234 0.02 -14.91 10.55
CA SER A 234 -0.16 -13.61 9.91
C SER A 234 -1.34 -12.82 10.44
N ASP A 235 -2.21 -13.40 11.27
CA ASP A 235 -3.26 -12.65 11.97
C ASP A 235 -2.73 -12.12 13.32
N TRP A 236 -2.47 -10.82 13.39
CA TRP A 236 -1.92 -10.22 14.61
C TRP A 236 -2.82 -10.36 15.84
N ARG A 237 -4.12 -10.56 15.65
CA ARG A 237 -5.10 -10.65 16.74
C ARG A 237 -4.91 -11.89 17.61
N VAL A 238 -4.22 -12.91 17.08
CA VAL A 238 -3.91 -14.16 17.79
C VAL A 238 -2.44 -14.26 18.22
N TRP A 239 -1.64 -13.22 18.01
CA TRP A 239 -0.25 -13.17 18.50
C TRP A 239 -0.19 -13.12 20.02
N PRO A 240 0.97 -13.42 20.64
CA PRO A 240 1.23 -13.09 22.03
C PRO A 240 0.88 -11.63 22.33
N ARG A 241 0.30 -11.36 23.50
CA ARG A 241 -0.30 -10.07 23.86
C ARG A 241 0.67 -8.90 23.70
N GLU A 242 1.94 -9.13 24.00
CA GLU A 242 3.02 -8.16 23.86
C GLU A 242 3.31 -7.74 22.41
N PHE A 243 2.95 -8.56 21.42
CA PHE A 243 3.10 -8.23 20.00
C PHE A 243 1.82 -7.70 19.34
N GLN A 244 0.67 -7.72 20.03
CA GLN A 244 -0.60 -7.21 19.50
C GLN A 244 -0.66 -5.68 19.42
N HIS A 245 0.30 -4.97 20.02
CA HIS A 245 0.37 -3.51 20.02
C HIS A 245 1.74 -3.04 19.54
N PRO A 246 1.82 -2.21 18.47
CA PRO A 246 3.08 -1.82 17.86
C PRO A 246 3.98 -0.97 18.78
N GLU A 247 3.40 -0.34 19.81
CA GLU A 247 4.10 0.52 20.78
C GLU A 247 4.55 -0.24 22.04
N ASN A 248 4.31 -1.56 22.09
CA ASN A 248 4.78 -2.36 23.22
C ASN A 248 6.31 -2.49 23.21
N PRO A 249 7.01 -2.34 24.35
CA PRO A 249 8.47 -2.48 24.43
C PRO A 249 9.03 -3.81 23.90
N ALA A 250 8.23 -4.89 23.89
CA ALA A 250 8.62 -6.16 23.30
C ALA A 250 8.80 -6.08 21.78
N VAL A 251 7.99 -5.26 21.08
CA VAL A 251 8.13 -5.00 19.64
C VAL A 251 9.44 -4.26 19.36
N ASP A 252 9.83 -3.31 20.21
CA ASP A 252 11.12 -2.62 20.08
C ASP A 252 12.30 -3.56 20.34
N ALA A 253 12.20 -4.42 21.35
CA ALA A 253 13.21 -5.43 21.65
C ALA A 253 13.36 -6.42 20.47
N PHE A 254 12.25 -6.91 19.94
CA PHE A 254 12.21 -7.73 18.73
C PHE A 254 12.84 -7.00 17.55
N SER A 255 12.49 -5.73 17.32
CA SER A 255 13.01 -4.93 16.20
C SER A 255 14.52 -4.75 16.25
N ARG A 256 15.10 -4.62 17.45
CA ARG A 256 16.56 -4.55 17.62
C ARG A 256 17.24 -5.86 17.27
N GLN A 257 16.63 -7.00 17.61
CA GLN A 257 17.16 -8.34 17.38
C GLN A 257 16.97 -8.83 15.93
N HIS A 258 15.87 -8.44 15.28
CA HIS A 258 15.46 -8.89 13.95
C HIS A 258 15.54 -7.78 12.90
N ARG A 259 16.45 -6.82 13.09
CA ARG A 259 16.56 -5.62 12.25
C ARG A 259 16.79 -5.94 10.78
N GLU A 260 17.66 -6.90 10.50
CA GLU A 260 17.97 -7.34 9.14
C GLU A 260 16.72 -7.88 8.43
N VAL A 261 15.90 -8.67 9.12
CA VAL A 261 14.64 -9.20 8.57
C VAL A 261 13.64 -8.08 8.26
N ILE A 262 13.52 -7.11 9.18
CA ILE A 262 12.68 -5.92 8.98
C ILE A 262 13.15 -5.13 7.75
N HIS A 263 14.46 -4.87 7.63
CA HIS A 263 15.02 -4.15 6.49
C HIS A 263 14.83 -4.89 5.17
N GLY A 264 14.88 -6.23 5.16
CA GLY A 264 14.53 -7.02 3.98
C GLY A 264 13.11 -6.72 3.49
N HIS A 265 12.13 -6.63 4.41
CA HIS A 265 10.78 -6.23 4.05
C HIS A 265 10.69 -4.79 3.52
N LEU A 266 11.50 -3.87 4.04
CA LEU A 266 11.56 -2.49 3.51
C LEU A 266 12.17 -2.46 2.12
N TYR A 267 13.22 -3.25 1.88
CA TYR A 267 13.86 -3.41 0.58
C TYR A 267 12.88 -3.93 -0.47
N PHE A 268 12.00 -4.88 -0.13
CA PHE A 268 10.97 -5.35 -1.07
C PHE A 268 10.00 -4.24 -1.47
N GLN A 269 9.62 -3.36 -0.54
CA GLN A 269 8.78 -2.19 -0.84
C GLN A 269 9.53 -1.15 -1.67
N TRP A 270 10.83 -0.99 -1.46
CA TRP A 270 11.68 -0.12 -2.27
C TRP A 270 11.76 -0.60 -3.72
N LEU A 271 11.97 -1.91 -3.94
CA LEU A 271 11.90 -2.50 -5.27
C LEU A 271 10.53 -2.29 -5.93
N ALA A 272 9.45 -2.47 -5.16
CA ALA A 272 8.09 -2.33 -5.69
C ALA A 272 7.79 -0.88 -6.10
N ALA A 273 8.24 0.09 -5.30
CA ALA A 273 8.15 1.51 -5.63
C ALA A 273 8.91 1.82 -6.93
N GLY A 274 10.16 1.38 -7.04
CA GLY A 274 10.98 1.62 -8.24
C GLY A 274 10.41 0.99 -9.51
N GLN A 275 9.90 -0.24 -9.44
CA GLN A 275 9.29 -0.90 -10.60
C GLN A 275 7.94 -0.26 -10.99
N LEU A 276 7.14 0.19 -10.02
CA LEU A 276 5.89 0.90 -10.28
C LEU A 276 6.15 2.30 -10.87
N ASP A 277 7.22 2.98 -10.46
CA ASP A 277 7.68 4.23 -11.08
C ASP A 277 8.11 3.99 -12.53
N ALA A 278 8.82 2.90 -12.80
CA ALA A 278 9.19 2.50 -14.16
C ALA A 278 7.97 2.18 -15.05
N VAL A 279 6.93 1.55 -14.50
CA VAL A 279 5.64 1.35 -15.19
C VAL A 279 5.05 2.69 -15.62
N GLN A 280 4.93 3.64 -14.69
CA GLN A 280 4.36 4.96 -14.98
C GLN A 280 5.22 5.78 -15.94
N ALA A 281 6.54 5.66 -15.84
CA ALA A 281 7.48 6.28 -16.78
C ALA A 281 7.31 5.73 -18.20
N GLN A 282 7.05 4.43 -18.34
CA GLN A 282 6.79 3.80 -19.64
C GLN A 282 5.52 4.35 -20.28
N ALA A 283 4.44 4.51 -19.51
CA ALA A 283 3.19 5.10 -20.01
C ALA A 283 3.41 6.53 -20.54
N ARG A 284 4.14 7.37 -19.80
CA ARG A 284 4.53 8.72 -20.26
C ARG A 284 5.38 8.67 -21.53
N LYS A 285 6.36 7.77 -21.60
CA LYS A 285 7.22 7.58 -22.78
C LYS A 285 6.43 7.18 -24.02
N ARG A 286 5.37 6.38 -23.85
CA ARG A 286 4.44 5.97 -24.90
C ARG A 286 3.35 7.00 -25.21
N GLY A 287 3.35 8.15 -24.53
CA GLY A 287 2.42 9.25 -24.79
C GLY A 287 1.00 9.00 -24.30
N LEU A 288 0.80 8.07 -23.35
CA LEU A 288 -0.50 7.89 -22.72
C LEU A 288 -0.86 9.17 -21.94
N PRO A 289 -2.07 9.73 -22.12
CA PRO A 289 -2.61 10.81 -21.29
C PRO A 289 -2.61 10.51 -19.79
N PHE A 290 -2.72 9.24 -19.39
CA PHE A 290 -2.68 8.84 -18.00
C PHE A 290 -1.64 7.74 -17.77
N SER A 291 -0.83 7.91 -16.72
CA SER A 291 0.29 7.02 -16.41
C SER A 291 -0.16 5.62 -15.97
N LEU A 292 -1.25 5.54 -15.21
CA LEU A 292 -1.85 4.31 -14.72
C LEU A 292 -3.27 4.58 -14.20
N TYR A 293 -4.15 3.60 -14.29
CA TYR A 293 -5.44 3.59 -13.60
C TYR A 293 -5.40 2.58 -12.45
N GLN A 294 -5.22 3.07 -11.22
CA GLN A 294 -5.15 2.24 -10.01
C GLN A 294 -6.51 2.07 -9.36
N ASP A 295 -6.70 0.93 -8.69
CA ASP A 295 -7.89 0.62 -7.90
C ASP A 295 -7.60 0.60 -6.39
N LEU A 296 -8.32 1.41 -5.63
CA LEU A 296 -8.22 1.46 -4.17
C LEU A 296 -9.37 0.67 -3.53
N ALA A 297 -9.04 -0.52 -3.03
CA ALA A 297 -9.91 -1.30 -2.15
C ALA A 297 -10.45 -0.50 -0.95
N LEU A 298 -11.68 -0.81 -0.56
CA LEU A 298 -12.43 -0.12 0.49
C LEU A 298 -11.76 -0.18 1.87
N GLY A 299 -11.17 -1.32 2.24
CA GLY A 299 -10.67 -1.59 3.58
C GLY A 299 -9.42 -2.46 3.63
N ALA A 300 -9.02 -2.85 4.83
CA ALA A 300 -7.89 -3.72 5.09
C ALA A 300 -8.33 -4.91 5.96
N HIS A 301 -7.64 -6.04 5.81
CA HIS A 301 -7.91 -7.27 6.53
C HIS A 301 -7.78 -7.03 8.06
N PRO A 302 -8.69 -7.58 8.89
CA PRO A 302 -8.71 -7.34 10.34
C PRO A 302 -7.47 -7.82 11.09
N GLY A 303 -6.77 -8.81 10.54
CA GLY A 303 -5.49 -9.30 11.01
C GLY A 303 -4.27 -8.73 10.28
N GLY A 304 -4.45 -7.72 9.42
CA GLY A 304 -3.41 -7.17 8.53
C GLY A 304 -2.53 -6.08 9.16
N ALA A 305 -1.44 -5.73 8.47
CA ALA A 305 -0.45 -4.74 8.88
C ALA A 305 -1.05 -3.35 9.18
N GLU A 306 -2.02 -2.90 8.38
CA GLU A 306 -2.65 -1.59 8.57
C GLU A 306 -3.48 -1.54 9.85
N THR A 307 -4.23 -2.60 10.13
CA THR A 307 -5.01 -2.73 11.37
C THR A 307 -4.13 -2.95 12.60
N TRP A 308 -2.97 -3.60 12.44
CA TRP A 308 -1.97 -3.72 13.51
C TRP A 308 -1.26 -2.39 13.80
N ALA A 309 -0.95 -1.62 12.76
CA ALA A 309 -0.25 -0.34 12.88
C ALA A 309 -1.14 0.77 13.46
N HIS A 310 -2.47 0.67 13.30
CA HIS A 310 -3.44 1.66 13.77
C HIS A 310 -4.66 0.99 14.43
N PRO A 311 -4.47 0.17 15.49
CA PRO A 311 -5.53 -0.69 16.01
C PRO A 311 -6.70 0.08 16.61
N HIS A 312 -6.47 1.32 17.05
CA HIS A 312 -7.52 2.21 17.55
C HIS A 312 -8.31 2.86 16.41
N LEU A 313 -7.80 2.97 15.18
CA LEU A 313 -8.58 3.58 14.09
C LEU A 313 -9.72 2.69 13.58
N PHE A 314 -9.65 1.38 13.82
CA PHE A 314 -10.63 0.41 13.33
C PHE A 314 -11.62 0.00 14.44
N ALA A 315 -12.89 -0.16 14.07
CA ALA A 315 -13.91 -0.62 14.99
C ALA A 315 -13.73 -2.12 15.28
N LYS A 316 -13.89 -2.49 16.55
CA LYS A 316 -13.93 -3.89 16.98
C LYS A 316 -15.39 -4.38 16.99
N GLY A 317 -15.62 -5.64 16.62
CA GLY A 317 -16.94 -6.26 16.71
C GLY A 317 -17.91 -5.89 15.59
N ALA A 318 -17.45 -5.25 14.52
CA ALA A 318 -18.27 -4.94 13.35
C ALA A 318 -17.47 -5.12 12.05
N ASP A 319 -18.14 -5.64 11.04
CA ASP A 319 -17.62 -5.80 9.68
C ASP A 319 -18.38 -4.89 8.72
N MET A 320 -17.71 -4.42 7.68
CA MET A 320 -18.32 -3.72 6.55
C MET A 320 -19.03 -4.72 5.65
N GLY A 321 -20.11 -4.28 5.03
CA GLY A 321 -20.89 -5.09 4.12
C GLY A 321 -21.83 -4.29 3.24
N ALA A 322 -22.80 -4.99 2.67
CA ALA A 322 -23.94 -4.43 1.97
C ALA A 322 -25.25 -5.04 2.51
N PRO A 323 -26.33 -4.24 2.60
CA PRO A 323 -27.65 -4.78 2.93
C PRO A 323 -28.15 -5.71 1.80
N PRO A 324 -29.18 -6.52 2.05
CA PRO A 324 -29.91 -7.22 1.00
C PRO A 324 -30.30 -6.34 -0.18
N ASP A 325 -30.17 -6.90 -1.37
CA ASP A 325 -30.66 -6.28 -2.60
C ASP A 325 -31.31 -7.33 -3.53
N ALA A 326 -31.72 -6.90 -4.72
CA ALA A 326 -32.42 -7.75 -5.68
C ALA A 326 -31.54 -8.89 -6.24
N PHE A 327 -30.21 -8.75 -6.23
CA PHE A 327 -29.27 -9.75 -6.73
C PHE A 327 -28.73 -10.65 -5.62
N ASN A 328 -28.58 -10.11 -4.41
CA ASN A 328 -28.18 -10.85 -3.23
C ASN A 328 -29.14 -10.57 -2.06
N PRO A 329 -30.22 -11.37 -1.94
CA PRO A 329 -31.22 -11.21 -0.90
C PRO A 329 -30.70 -11.43 0.53
N GLY A 330 -29.54 -12.08 0.70
CA GLY A 330 -28.91 -12.28 2.01
C GLY A 330 -27.93 -11.17 2.38
N GLY A 331 -27.77 -10.14 1.54
CA GLY A 331 -26.74 -9.12 1.71
C GLY A 331 -25.32 -9.68 1.61
N GLN A 332 -24.34 -8.87 1.99
CA GLN A 332 -22.92 -9.23 1.90
C GLN A 332 -22.20 -8.84 3.18
N ASN A 333 -21.42 -9.76 3.76
CA ASN A 333 -20.41 -9.42 4.76
C ASN A 333 -19.03 -9.54 4.09
N TRP A 334 -18.29 -8.43 4.06
CA TRP A 334 -16.97 -8.38 3.45
C TRP A 334 -15.83 -8.72 4.42
N GLY A 335 -16.13 -8.87 5.72
CA GLY A 335 -15.14 -9.27 6.73
C GLY A 335 -14.08 -8.21 7.06
N LEU A 336 -14.30 -6.96 6.64
CA LEU A 336 -13.35 -5.85 6.81
C LEU A 336 -13.84 -4.93 7.95
N PRO A 337 -13.02 -4.58 8.95
CA PRO A 337 -13.43 -3.67 10.01
C PRO A 337 -13.56 -2.23 9.46
N PRO A 338 -14.59 -1.48 9.83
CA PRO A 338 -14.73 -0.08 9.42
C PRO A 338 -13.76 0.82 10.21
N LEU A 339 -13.33 1.92 9.59
CA LEU A 339 -12.68 3.01 10.32
C LEU A 339 -13.69 3.70 11.24
N VAL A 340 -13.24 4.10 12.44
CA VAL A 340 -14.03 4.92 13.38
C VAL A 340 -13.90 6.39 12.96
N PRO A 341 -14.97 7.03 12.46
CA PRO A 341 -14.88 8.38 11.86
C PRO A 341 -14.32 9.44 12.82
N GLU A 342 -14.71 9.39 14.09
CA GLU A 342 -14.27 10.32 15.13
C GLU A 342 -12.77 10.22 15.38
N ARG A 343 -12.23 8.99 15.43
CA ARG A 343 -10.79 8.76 15.66
C ARG A 343 -9.97 9.17 14.44
N LEU A 344 -10.47 8.89 13.23
CA LEU A 344 -9.84 9.36 12.00
C LEU A 344 -9.78 10.89 11.94
N ARG A 345 -10.83 11.59 12.38
CA ARG A 345 -10.86 13.06 12.49
C ARG A 345 -9.87 13.57 13.53
N GLN A 346 -9.79 12.92 14.70
CA GLN A 346 -8.84 13.27 15.76
C GLN A 346 -7.38 13.15 15.30
N GLU A 347 -7.07 12.19 14.43
CA GLU A 347 -5.73 12.05 13.82
C GLU A 347 -5.51 12.94 12.59
N GLY A 348 -6.42 13.89 12.33
CA GLY A 348 -6.32 14.78 11.18
C GLY A 348 -6.33 14.04 9.83
N TYR A 349 -7.09 12.95 9.76
CA TYR A 349 -7.29 12.09 8.59
C TYR A 349 -6.01 11.46 8.03
N ARG A 350 -4.95 11.33 8.85
CA ARG A 350 -3.61 10.91 8.39
C ARG A 350 -3.64 9.62 7.57
N LEU A 351 -4.23 8.55 8.10
CA LEU A 351 -4.28 7.25 7.41
C LEU A 351 -4.98 7.35 6.05
N PHE A 352 -6.09 8.10 5.96
CA PHE A 352 -6.81 8.31 4.69
C PHE A 352 -5.96 9.10 3.68
N ILE A 353 -5.31 10.18 4.13
CA ILE A 353 -4.42 11.00 3.29
C ILE A 353 -3.24 10.15 2.77
N ASP A 354 -2.60 9.38 3.63
CA ASP A 354 -1.44 8.56 3.26
C ASP A 354 -1.86 7.42 2.33
N THR A 355 -3.05 6.84 2.52
CA THR A 355 -3.63 5.86 1.59
C THR A 355 -3.87 6.46 0.21
N LEU A 356 -4.43 7.67 0.12
CA LEU A 356 -4.62 8.35 -1.16
C LEU A 356 -3.28 8.69 -1.84
N ARG A 357 -2.31 9.22 -1.08
CA ARG A 357 -0.97 9.55 -1.60
C ARG A 357 -0.24 8.33 -2.11
N ALA A 358 -0.38 7.19 -1.42
CA ALA A 358 0.23 5.95 -1.86
C ALA A 358 -0.38 5.46 -3.16
N ASN A 359 -1.69 5.64 -3.40
CA ASN A 359 -2.39 5.00 -4.52
C ASN A 359 -2.70 5.91 -5.70
N LEU A 360 -2.58 7.24 -5.57
CA LEU A 360 -2.81 8.17 -6.67
C LEU A 360 -1.52 8.35 -7.47
N PRO A 361 -1.37 7.71 -8.65
CA PRO A 361 -0.19 7.88 -9.49
C PRO A 361 -0.10 9.34 -10.00
N PRO A 362 1.12 9.91 -10.06
CA PRO A 362 1.38 11.11 -10.84
C PRO A 362 0.80 11.01 -12.25
N ASP A 363 0.01 12.00 -12.65
CA ASP A 363 -0.65 12.07 -13.95
C ASP A 363 -1.48 10.81 -14.28
N GLY A 364 -2.13 10.18 -13.30
CA GLY A 364 -2.99 9.02 -13.54
C GLY A 364 -4.37 9.11 -12.92
N ILE A 365 -5.03 7.96 -12.80
CA ILE A 365 -6.42 7.83 -12.38
C ILE A 365 -6.47 6.92 -11.14
N LEU A 366 -7.31 7.27 -10.17
CA LEU A 366 -7.61 6.44 -9.01
C LEU A 366 -9.10 6.09 -8.98
N ARG A 367 -9.42 4.80 -9.07
CA ARG A 367 -10.75 4.26 -8.74
C ARG A 367 -10.85 4.15 -7.22
N LEU A 368 -11.89 4.74 -6.66
CA LEU A 368 -12.25 4.53 -5.25
C LEU A 368 -13.34 3.45 -5.22
N ASP A 369 -12.98 2.27 -4.75
CA ASP A 369 -13.95 1.19 -4.59
C ASP A 369 -15.00 1.58 -3.55
N HIS A 370 -16.26 1.23 -3.83
CA HIS A 370 -17.40 1.59 -2.99
C HIS A 370 -17.38 3.06 -2.53
N PHE A 371 -17.34 4.01 -3.48
CA PHE A 371 -17.27 5.46 -3.21
C PHE A 371 -18.29 5.98 -2.17
N MET A 372 -19.44 5.30 -2.03
CA MET A 372 -20.44 5.56 -1.00
C MET A 372 -19.87 5.51 0.43
N GLY A 373 -18.79 4.75 0.65
CA GLY A 373 -18.08 4.63 1.91
C GLY A 373 -17.51 5.95 2.45
N LEU A 374 -17.35 6.98 1.60
CA LEU A 374 -17.01 8.33 2.04
C LEU A 374 -18.16 9.04 2.77
N PHE A 375 -19.39 8.55 2.60
CA PHE A 375 -20.61 9.10 3.21
C PHE A 375 -21.17 8.18 4.29
N ARG A 376 -21.29 6.88 4.00
CA ARG A 376 -21.85 5.88 4.92
C ARG A 376 -21.38 4.47 4.56
N LEU A 377 -21.32 3.61 5.57
CA LEU A 377 -21.06 2.18 5.42
C LEU A 377 -22.16 1.39 6.10
N PHE A 378 -22.51 0.25 5.51
CA PHE A 378 -23.39 -0.73 6.15
C PHE A 378 -22.54 -1.63 7.05
N LEU A 379 -22.88 -1.67 8.35
CA LEU A 379 -22.11 -2.37 9.37
C LEU A 379 -22.88 -3.57 9.90
N ILE A 380 -22.21 -4.71 9.98
CA ILE A 380 -22.74 -5.97 10.46
C ILE A 380 -22.00 -6.32 11.76
N PRO A 381 -22.69 -6.56 12.88
CA PRO A 381 -22.03 -7.05 14.08
C PRO A 381 -21.32 -8.38 13.82
N GLN A 382 -20.06 -8.51 14.26
CA GLN A 382 -19.28 -9.73 14.07
C GLN A 382 -19.99 -10.95 14.68
N GLY A 383 -19.91 -12.09 13.98
CA GLY A 383 -20.61 -13.32 14.36
C GLY A 383 -22.10 -13.35 14.00
N ARG A 384 -22.62 -12.34 13.32
CA ARG A 384 -23.95 -12.36 12.70
C ARG A 384 -23.83 -12.38 11.17
N GLY A 385 -24.76 -13.07 10.50
CA GLY A 385 -24.91 -12.97 9.05
C GLY A 385 -25.35 -11.56 8.63
N ALA A 386 -25.11 -11.20 7.37
CA ALA A 386 -25.81 -10.06 6.78
C ALA A 386 -27.34 -10.32 6.90
N PRO A 387 -28.14 -9.29 7.28
CA PRO A 387 -29.52 -9.48 7.73
C PRO A 387 -30.47 -9.90 6.61
#